data_AF-A0A3A9C501-F1
#
_entry.id   AF-A0A3A9C501-F1
#
_cell.length_a   1.000
_cell.length_b   1.000
_cell.length_c   1.000
_cell.angle_alpha   90.00
_cell.angle_beta   90.00
_cell.angle_gamma   90.00
#
_symmetry.space_group_name_H-M   'P 1'
#
loop_
_entity.id
_entity.type
_entity.pdbx_description
1 polymer ?
#
loop_
_entity_poly.entity_id
_entity_poly.type
_entity_poly.pdbx_seq_one_letter_code
_entity_poly.pdbx_strand_id
1 'polypeptide(L)'
;MSLIYILEDDKNIQEIESYAIKGNGYDVRAFDDTEAFDRGMKEMKPDLLLLDVMLPGEDGLSVLKREIIMETVWGTDFIGESRTVDMHIKTLRKKLKEAGSLIITVRNVAYKLE
;
A
#
# COMPACT_ATOMS: atom_id res chain seq x y z
N MET A 1 6.93 15.71 -8.00
CA MET A 1 7.42 14.88 -6.88
C MET A 1 6.62 13.59 -6.89
N SER A 2 7.18 12.47 -6.41
CA SER A 2 6.38 11.26 -6.22
C SER A 2 5.48 11.40 -5.00
N LEU A 3 4.23 10.95 -5.14
CA LEU A 3 3.17 11.07 -4.16
C LEU A 3 2.95 9.75 -3.43
N ILE A 4 3.02 9.79 -2.10
CA ILE A 4 2.85 8.63 -1.24
C ILE A 4 1.59 8.83 -0.39
N TYR A 5 0.72 7.82 -0.38
CA TYR A 5 -0.43 7.80 0.53
C TYR A 5 -0.13 6.99 1.76
N ILE A 6 -0.60 7.46 2.92
CA ILE A 6 -0.49 6.78 4.21
C ILE A 6 -1.90 6.56 4.76
N LEU A 7 -2.26 5.33 5.12
CA LEU A 7 -3.47 5.02 5.88
C LEU A 7 -3.07 4.47 7.25
N GLU A 8 -3.32 5.25 8.31
CA GLU A 8 -2.86 5.00 9.68
C GLU A 8 -3.83 5.70 10.65
N ASP A 9 -4.42 4.97 11.60
CA ASP A 9 -5.41 5.51 12.53
C ASP A 9 -4.77 6.20 13.74
N ASP A 10 -3.56 5.80 14.14
CA ASP A 10 -2.81 6.50 15.19
C ASP A 10 -2.19 7.78 14.62
N LYS A 11 -2.73 8.92 15.04
CA LYS A 11 -2.27 10.25 14.60
C LYS A 11 -0.79 10.52 14.90
N ASN A 12 -0.24 9.99 15.99
CA ASN A 12 1.18 10.20 16.30
C ASN A 12 2.06 9.44 15.31
N ILE A 13 1.70 8.19 14.99
CA ILE A 13 2.44 7.38 14.01
C ILE A 13 2.33 8.03 12.63
N GLN A 14 1.12 8.38 12.21
CA GLN A 14 0.85 9.04 10.93
C GLN A 14 1.69 10.32 10.74
N GLU A 15 1.83 11.14 11.79
CA GLU A 15 2.61 12.37 11.75
C GLU A 15 4.11 12.11 11.63
N ILE A 16 4.63 11.13 12.38
CA ILE A 16 6.05 10.71 12.32
C ILE A 16 6.40 10.19 10.92
N GLU A 17 5.57 9.30 10.37
CA GLU A 17 5.78 8.74 9.02
C GLU A 17 5.69 9.82 7.94
N SER A 18 4.68 10.68 8.03
CA SER A 18 4.52 11.82 7.12
C SER A 18 5.73 12.74 7.14
N TYR A 19 6.27 13.05 8.32
CA TYR A 19 7.45 13.88 8.47
C TYR A 19 8.68 13.20 7.86
N ALA A 20 8.91 11.92 8.16
CA ALA A 20 10.05 11.16 7.64
C ALA A 20 10.02 11.09 6.10
N ILE A 21 8.86 10.82 5.51
CA ILE A 21 8.70 10.69 4.06
C ILE A 21 8.83 12.06 3.37
N LYS A 22 8.19 13.11 3.90
CA LYS A 22 8.36 14.48 3.38
C LYS A 22 9.81 14.95 3.47
N GLY A 23 10.51 14.63 4.55
CA GLY A 23 11.93 14.93 4.73
C GLY A 23 12.85 14.29 3.68
N ASN A 24 12.39 13.20 3.04
CA ASN A 24 13.08 12.55 1.92
C ASN A 24 12.65 13.08 0.54
N GLY A 25 11.87 14.17 0.49
CA GLY A 25 11.51 14.86 -0.75
C GLY A 25 10.31 14.27 -1.49
N TYR A 26 9.44 13.52 -0.81
CA TYR A 26 8.19 13.00 -1.36
C TYR A 26 7.00 13.84 -0.92
N ASP A 27 5.98 13.93 -1.77
CA ASP A 27 4.68 14.48 -1.37
C ASP A 27 3.90 13.40 -0.61
N VAL A 28 3.21 13.79 0.46
CA VAL A 28 2.46 12.85 1.29
C VAL A 28 1.03 13.33 1.48
N ARG A 29 0.09 12.40 1.29
CA ARG A 29 -1.30 12.56 1.71
C ARG A 29 -1.65 11.44 2.69
N ALA A 30 -2.01 11.81 3.91
CA ALA A 30 -2.31 10.86 4.97
C ALA A 30 -3.81 10.80 5.24
N PHE A 31 -4.29 9.62 5.62
CA PHE A 31 -5.69 9.29 5.88
C PHE A 31 -5.75 8.48 7.19
N ASP A 32 -6.71 8.81 8.03
CA ASP A 32 -7.00 8.13 9.31
C ASP A 32 -8.19 7.17 9.23
N ASP A 33 -8.88 7.15 8.09
CA ASP A 33 -10.00 6.25 7.85
C ASP A 33 -10.04 5.78 6.38
N THR A 34 -10.67 4.63 6.18
CA THR A 34 -10.77 3.97 4.88
C THR A 34 -11.66 4.71 3.90
N GLU A 35 -12.67 5.45 4.36
CA GLU A 35 -13.60 6.19 3.49
C GLU A 35 -12.93 7.40 2.85
N ALA A 36 -12.14 8.15 3.63
CA ALA A 36 -11.31 9.23 3.17
C ALA A 36 -10.21 8.74 2.22
N PHE A 37 -9.59 7.61 2.53
CA PHE A 37 -8.61 6.96 1.67
C PHE A 37 -9.21 6.57 0.31
N ASP A 38 -10.37 5.91 0.31
CA ASP A 38 -11.08 5.50 -0.92
C ASP A 38 -11.46 6.69 -1.80
N ARG A 39 -11.91 7.80 -1.20
CA ARG A 39 -12.15 9.05 -1.94
C ARG A 39 -10.86 9.59 -2.55
N GLY A 40 -9.77 9.61 -1.77
CA GLY A 40 -8.46 10.06 -2.24
C GLY A 40 -7.96 9.24 -3.43
N MET A 41 -8.08 7.92 -3.38
CA MET A 41 -7.69 7.00 -4.46
C MET A 41 -8.46 7.23 -5.77
N LYS A 42 -9.73 7.63 -5.68
CA LYS A 42 -10.57 7.98 -6.84
C LYS A 42 -10.20 9.33 -7.45
N GLU A 43 -9.73 10.28 -6.64
CA GLU A 43 -9.30 11.60 -7.11
C GLU A 43 -7.93 11.58 -7.77
N MET A 44 -6.96 10.86 -7.17
CA MET A 44 -5.59 10.84 -7.62
C MET A 44 -4.90 9.54 -7.20
N LYS A 45 -4.16 8.92 -8.13
CA LYS A 45 -3.39 7.72 -7.83
C LYS A 45 -2.01 8.07 -7.23
N PRO A 46 -1.64 7.52 -6.07
CA PRO A 46 -0.29 7.65 -5.53
C PRO A 46 0.69 6.71 -6.24
N ASP A 47 1.98 7.03 -6.14
CA ASP A 47 3.09 6.19 -6.60
C ASP A 47 3.38 5.04 -5.61
N LEU A 48 3.05 5.22 -4.33
CA LEU A 48 3.24 4.23 -3.26
C LEU A 48 2.14 4.38 -2.19
N LEU A 49 1.72 3.24 -1.65
CA LEU A 49 0.85 3.14 -0.48
C LEU A 49 1.63 2.65 0.72
N LEU A 50 1.49 3.34 1.85
CA LEU A 50 1.86 2.87 3.18
C LEU A 50 0.56 2.64 3.95
N LEU A 51 0.34 1.42 4.42
CA LEU A 51 -0.91 1.01 5.05
C LEU A 51 -0.57 0.39 6.40
N ASP A 52 -1.16 0.90 7.48
CA ASP A 52 -1.13 0.21 8.74
C ASP A 52 -2.04 -1.03 8.70
N VAL A 53 -1.54 -2.11 9.28
CA VAL A 53 -2.19 -3.41 9.35
C VAL A 53 -3.09 -3.53 10.58
N MET A 54 -2.92 -2.65 11.59
CA MET A 54 -3.67 -2.69 12.85
C MET A 54 -4.91 -1.79 12.90
N LEU A 55 -5.31 -1.21 11.77
CA LEU A 55 -6.48 -0.33 11.66
C LEU A 55 -7.75 -0.89 12.34
N PRO A 56 -8.42 -0.13 13.22
CA PRO A 56 -9.63 -0.54 13.92
C PRO A 56 -10.85 -0.50 13.00
N GLY A 57 -11.54 -1.63 12.80
CA GLY A 57 -12.76 -1.69 11.99
C GLY A 57 -12.95 -3.01 11.25
N GLU A 58 -13.64 -2.97 10.10
CA GLU A 58 -13.79 -4.13 9.20
C GLU A 58 -12.43 -4.51 8.58
N ASP A 59 -11.69 -5.31 9.33
CA ASP A 59 -10.51 -6.09 8.95
C ASP A 59 -9.52 -5.27 8.11
N GLY A 60 -8.44 -4.71 8.68
CA GLY A 60 -7.40 -3.99 7.89
C GLY A 60 -6.84 -4.80 6.70
N LEU A 61 -7.06 -6.13 6.69
CA LEU A 61 -6.83 -7.05 5.58
C LEU A 61 -7.80 -6.89 4.39
N SER A 62 -8.96 -6.27 4.57
CA SER A 62 -9.97 -5.98 3.56
C SER A 62 -9.52 -4.90 2.59
N VAL A 63 -8.75 -3.91 3.07
CA VAL A 63 -8.05 -2.88 2.27
C VAL A 63 -6.88 -3.50 1.51
N LEU A 64 -6.26 -4.53 2.07
CA LEU A 64 -5.14 -5.28 1.47
C LEU A 64 -5.58 -6.37 0.47
N LYS A 65 -6.88 -6.50 0.20
CA LYS A 65 -7.40 -7.46 -0.78
C LYS A 65 -6.66 -7.35 -2.10
N ARG A 66 -6.23 -8.49 -2.65
CA ARG A 66 -5.50 -8.55 -3.92
C ARG A 66 -6.19 -7.78 -5.04
N GLU A 67 -7.52 -7.73 -5.03
CA GLU A 67 -8.30 -6.96 -5.99
C GLU A 67 -7.97 -5.46 -5.95
N ILE A 68 -7.77 -4.87 -4.76
CA ILE A 68 -7.42 -3.45 -4.56
C ILE A 68 -5.98 -3.17 -4.99
N ILE A 69 -5.04 -4.07 -4.67
CA ILE A 69 -3.65 -3.98 -5.16
C ILE A 69 -3.64 -4.00 -6.69
N MET A 70 -4.47 -4.86 -7.30
CA MET A 70 -4.55 -4.99 -8.74
C MET A 70 -5.11 -3.73 -9.41
N GLU A 71 -6.22 -3.20 -8.89
CA GLU A 71 -6.84 -1.97 -9.39
C GLU A 71 -5.92 -0.74 -9.23
N THR A 72 -5.20 -0.67 -8.11
CA THR A 72 -4.27 0.43 -7.84
C THR A 72 -3.11 0.44 -8.82
N VAL A 73 -2.43 -0.69 -8.98
CA VAL A 73 -1.21 -0.82 -9.78
C VAL A 73 -1.49 -0.87 -11.29
N TRP A 74 -2.55 -1.55 -11.72
CA TRP A 74 -2.85 -1.76 -13.15
C TRP A 74 -4.10 -1.03 -13.68
N GLY A 75 -4.92 -0.43 -12.81
CA GLY A 75 -6.18 0.22 -13.21
C GLY A 75 -7.39 -0.72 -13.24
N THR A 76 -8.59 -0.13 -13.31
CA THR A 76 -9.89 -0.84 -13.31
C THR A 76 -10.10 -1.74 -14.52
N ASP A 77 -9.34 -1.50 -15.60
CA ASP A 77 -9.50 -2.17 -16.88
C ASP A 77 -8.61 -3.43 -16.98
N PHE A 78 -7.91 -3.76 -15.89
CA PHE A 78 -6.99 -4.88 -15.84
C PHE A 78 -7.73 -6.21 -15.69
N ILE A 79 -7.99 -6.88 -16.81
CA ILE A 79 -8.48 -8.26 -16.89
C ILE A 79 -7.31 -9.24 -16.72
N GLY A 80 -6.58 -9.13 -15.60
CA GLY A 80 -5.51 -10.07 -15.25
C GLY A 80 -5.90 -10.97 -14.09
N GLU A 81 -5.39 -12.19 -14.05
CA GLU A 81 -5.56 -13.05 -12.87
C GLU A 81 -4.61 -12.60 -11.75
N SER A 82 -4.99 -12.83 -10.49
CA SER A 82 -4.19 -12.43 -9.31
C SER A 82 -2.77 -13.03 -9.26
N ARG A 83 -2.53 -14.08 -10.05
CA ARG A 83 -1.22 -14.68 -10.33
C ARG A 83 -0.20 -13.70 -10.94
N THR A 84 -0.67 -12.62 -11.58
CA THR A 84 0.21 -11.57 -12.13
C THR A 84 0.93 -10.84 -11.00
N VAL A 85 0.24 -10.52 -9.90
CA VAL A 85 0.83 -9.87 -8.72
C VAL A 85 1.93 -10.73 -8.12
N ASP A 86 1.70 -12.05 -8.03
CA ASP A 86 2.69 -13.00 -7.52
C ASP A 86 3.97 -13.01 -8.37
N MET A 87 3.85 -12.88 -9.70
CA MET A 87 5.00 -12.78 -10.60
C MET A 87 5.79 -11.48 -10.40
N HIS A 88 5.09 -10.36 -10.17
CA HIS A 88 5.74 -9.07 -9.91
C HIS A 88 6.40 -9.04 -8.54
N ILE A 89 5.78 -9.57 -7.49
CA ILE A 89 6.41 -9.70 -6.18
C ILE A 89 7.64 -10.62 -6.26
N LYS A 90 7.55 -11.75 -6.98
CA LYS A 90 8.72 -12.62 -7.21
C LYS A 90 9.87 -11.87 -7.89
N THR A 91 9.55 -11.02 -8.87
CA THR A 91 10.54 -10.21 -9.58
C THR A 91 11.11 -9.10 -8.68
N LEU A 92 10.26 -8.44 -7.89
CA LEU A 92 10.64 -7.39 -6.95
C LEU A 92 11.57 -7.94 -5.86
N ARG A 93 11.23 -9.07 -5.24
CA ARG A 93 12.10 -9.78 -4.28
C ARG A 93 13.49 -10.05 -4.86
N LYS A 94 13.55 -10.53 -6.12
CA LYS A 94 14.83 -10.76 -6.81
C LYS A 94 15.63 -9.47 -7.01
N LYS A 95 14.99 -8.37 -7.38
CA LYS A 95 15.66 -7.07 -7.58
C LYS A 95 16.18 -6.50 -6.25
N LEU A 96 15.46 -6.71 -5.16
CA LEU A 96 15.81 -6.24 -3.82
C LEU A 96 16.89 -7.09 -3.12
N LYS A 97 17.29 -8.23 -3.69
CA LYS A 97 18.29 -9.16 -3.12
C LYS A 97 17.92 -9.56 -1.68
N GLU A 98 18.80 -9.34 -0.71
CA GLU A 98 18.56 -9.69 0.70
C GLU A 98 17.36 -8.94 1.28
N ALA A 99 17.15 -7.68 0.91
CA ALA A 99 15.97 -6.92 1.33
C ALA A 99 14.66 -7.47 0.75
N GLY A 100 14.72 -8.34 -0.26
CA GLY A 100 13.55 -9.04 -0.78
C GLY A 100 12.90 -9.98 0.24
N SER A 101 13.64 -10.45 1.25
CA SER A 101 13.07 -11.28 2.32
C SER A 101 12.10 -10.52 3.21
N LEU A 102 12.18 -9.18 3.23
CA LEU A 102 11.28 -8.34 4.02
C LEU A 102 9.85 -8.35 3.47
N ILE A 103 9.68 -8.68 2.18
CA ILE A 103 8.34 -8.82 1.59
C ILE A 103 7.79 -10.19 2.01
N ILE A 104 6.89 -10.23 2.98
CA ILE A 104 6.24 -11.44 3.50
C ILE A 104 4.91 -11.67 2.77
N THR A 105 4.65 -12.93 2.41
CA THR A 105 3.36 -13.33 1.84
C THR A 105 2.37 -13.64 2.96
N VAL A 106 1.24 -12.92 2.98
CA VAL A 106 0.08 -13.26 3.79
C VAL A 106 -0.81 -14.18 2.96
N ARG A 107 -0.80 -15.48 3.27
CA ARG A 107 -1.47 -16.51 2.45
C ARG A 107 -2.93 -16.15 2.17
N ASN A 108 -3.32 -16.25 0.91
CA ASN A 108 -4.67 -15.97 0.39
C ASN A 108 -5.17 -14.53 0.59
N VAL A 109 -4.33 -13.61 1.09
CA VAL A 109 -4.75 -12.23 1.36
C VAL A 109 -3.90 -11.24 0.57
N ALA A 110 -2.61 -11.09 0.91
CA ALA A 110 -1.79 -9.96 0.46
C ALA A 110 -0.28 -10.18 0.62
N TYR A 111 0.47 -9.07 0.55
CA TYR A 111 1.90 -8.98 0.85
C TYR A 111 2.14 -7.86 1.87
N LYS A 112 3.08 -8.05 2.80
CA LYS A 112 3.47 -7.06 3.80
C LYS A 112 4.99 -6.89 3.85
N LEU A 113 5.48 -5.79 4.40
CA LEU A 113 6.91 -5.58 4.68
C LEU A 113 7.16 -5.81 6.18
N GLU A 114 8.14 -6.66 6.52
CA GLU A 114 8.64 -6.94 7.89
C GLU A 114 10.15 -7.11 7.89
#